data_AF-A0A662FPN6-F1
#
_entry.id   AF-A0A662FPN6-F1
#
_cell.length_a   1.000
_cell.length_b   1.000
_cell.length_c   1.000
_cell.angle_alpha   90.00
_cell.angle_beta   90.00
_cell.angle_gamma   90.00
#
_symmetry.space_group_name_H-M   'P 1'
#
loop_
_entity.id
_entity.type
_entity.pdbx_description
1 polymer ?
#
loop_
_entity_poly.entity_id
_entity_poly.type
_entity_poly.pdbx_seq_one_letter_code
_entity_poly.pdbx_strand_id
1 'polypeptide(L)'
;NPAGISFVKYLWGAVGSRNRTVLEKYRREFSRLIQRLGYKIEDKIGSGKMITGKVVIELEDAKPVRAKALELKVWDAVSEVTEEITAEAE
;
A
#
# COMPACT_ATOMS: atom_id res chain seq x y z
N ASN A 1 -2.40 -6.29 4.51
CA ASN A 1 -3.20 -5.28 5.22
C ASN A 1 -3.12 -3.92 4.49
N PRO A 2 -4.19 -3.50 3.80
CA PRO A 2 -4.27 -2.24 3.03
C PRO A 2 -4.24 -0.94 3.85
N ALA A 3 -4.49 -0.97 5.16
CA ALA A 3 -4.36 0.20 6.04
C ALA A 3 -3.11 0.15 6.93
N GLY A 4 -2.32 -0.91 6.82
CA GLY A 4 -1.09 -1.08 7.59
C GLY A 4 0.07 -0.21 7.09
N ILE A 5 1.03 0.03 7.98
CA ILE A 5 2.24 0.81 7.67
C ILE A 5 3.04 0.22 6.50
N SER A 6 3.02 -1.10 6.32
CA SER A 6 3.70 -1.80 5.23
C SER A 6 3.13 -1.42 3.87
N PHE A 7 1.81 -1.24 3.74
CA PHE A 7 1.17 -0.80 2.50
C PHE A 7 1.61 0.62 2.13
N VAL A 8 1.64 1.52 3.12
CA VAL A 8 2.11 2.89 2.94
C VAL A 8 3.58 2.91 2.52
N LYS A 9 4.46 2.20 3.23
CA LYS A 9 5.89 2.11 2.91
C LYS A 9 6.14 1.56 1.51
N TYR A 10 5.39 0.51 1.12
CA TYR A 10 5.48 -0.06 -0.21
C TYR A 10 5.16 0.97 -1.30
N LEU A 11 4.03 1.69 -1.16
CA LEU A 11 3.64 2.71 -2.13
C LEU A 11 4.59 3.91 -2.16
N TRP A 12 5.17 4.27 -1.02
CA TRP A 12 6.24 5.27 -0.97
C TRP A 12 7.47 4.84 -1.75
N GLY A 13 7.96 3.61 -1.55
CA GLY A 13 9.10 3.09 -2.32
C GLY A 13 8.80 3.03 -3.82
N ALA A 14 7.61 2.55 -4.18
CA ALA A 14 7.19 2.43 -5.58
C ALA A 14 7.05 3.79 -6.27
N VAL A 15 6.50 4.80 -5.60
CA VAL A 15 6.36 6.16 -6.16
C VAL A 15 7.70 6.89 -6.15
N GLY A 16 8.44 6.82 -5.05
CA GLY A 16 9.72 7.52 -4.90
C GLY A 16 10.77 7.08 -5.92
N SER A 17 10.77 5.82 -6.32
CA SER A 17 11.66 5.31 -7.39
C SER A 17 11.28 5.81 -8.78
N ARG A 18 10.01 6.19 -9.01
CA ARG A 18 9.51 6.65 -10.31
C ARG A 18 9.45 8.17 -10.46
N ASN A 19 9.02 8.86 -9.41
CA ASN A 19 8.90 10.30 -9.37
C ASN A 19 9.11 10.80 -7.93
N ARG A 20 10.36 11.13 -7.62
CA ARG A 20 10.79 11.55 -6.28
C ARG A 20 10.18 12.90 -5.86
N THR A 21 9.84 13.77 -6.80
CA THR A 21 9.23 15.08 -6.54
C THR A 21 7.89 14.97 -5.80
N VAL A 22 7.13 13.90 -6.03
CA VAL A 22 5.89 13.61 -5.29
C VAL A 22 6.17 13.51 -3.79
N LEU A 23 7.26 12.84 -3.40
CA LEU A 23 7.62 12.65 -2.00
C LEU A 23 8.32 13.87 -1.39
N GLU A 24 9.01 14.67 -2.19
CA GLU A 24 9.72 15.86 -1.72
C GLU A 24 8.78 17.06 -1.54
N LYS A 25 7.89 17.31 -2.51
CA LYS A 25 6.99 18.48 -2.50
C LYS A 25 5.60 18.17 -1.95
N TYR A 26 5.07 16.97 -2.19
CA TYR A 26 3.67 16.62 -1.92
C TYR A 26 3.53 15.46 -0.94
N ARG A 27 4.51 15.28 -0.04
CA ARG A 27 4.56 14.20 0.94
C ARG A 27 3.25 14.04 1.71
N ARG A 28 2.68 15.17 2.17
CA ARG A 28 1.51 15.20 3.05
C ARG A 28 0.24 14.83 2.28
N GLU A 29 0.07 15.39 1.10
CA GLU A 29 -1.03 15.11 0.17
C GLU A 29 -1.01 13.66 -0.26
N PHE A 30 0.16 13.16 -0.64
CA PHE A 30 0.37 11.77 -1.00
C PHE A 30 -0.02 10.83 0.15
N SER A 31 0.47 11.11 1.36
CA SER A 31 0.16 10.32 2.56
C SER A 31 -1.34 10.26 2.83
N ARG A 32 -2.03 11.41 2.77
CA ARG A 32 -3.48 11.48 2.96
C ARG A 32 -4.24 10.70 1.89
N LEU A 33 -3.79 10.78 0.64
CA LEU A 33 -4.42 10.11 -0.48
C LEU A 33 -4.29 8.58 -0.35
N ILE A 34 -3.10 8.08 -0.03
CA ILE A 34 -2.85 6.65 0.18
C ILE A 34 -3.59 6.12 1.40
N GLN A 35 -3.62 6.86 2.50
CA GLN A 35 -4.38 6.48 3.69
C GLN A 35 -5.88 6.37 3.39
N ARG A 36 -6.45 7.36 2.68
CA ARG A 36 -7.85 7.31 2.22
C ARG A 36 -8.12 6.13 1.28
N LEU A 37 -7.18 5.80 0.40
CA LEU A 37 -7.29 4.61 -0.46
C LEU A 37 -7.30 3.33 0.39
N GLY A 38 -6.38 3.21 1.35
CA GLY A 38 -6.30 2.08 2.27
C GLY A 38 -7.61 1.84 3.01
N TYR A 39 -8.18 2.89 3.61
CA TYR A 39 -9.49 2.81 4.30
C TYR A 39 -10.62 2.42 3.36
N LYS A 40 -10.70 3.00 2.15
CA LYS A 40 -11.72 2.61 1.17
C LYS A 40 -11.61 1.14 0.73
N ILE A 41 -10.39 0.62 0.66
CA ILE A 41 -10.19 -0.80 0.36
C ILE A 41 -10.67 -1.63 1.55
N GLU A 42 -10.27 -1.28 2.77
CA GLU A 42 -10.65 -1.96 4.01
C GLU A 42 -12.17 -1.95 4.23
N ASP A 43 -12.85 -0.82 4.02
CA ASP A 43 -14.32 -0.71 4.10
C ASP A 43 -15.02 -1.69 3.13
N LYS A 44 -14.38 -2.00 2.00
CA LYS A 44 -14.95 -2.87 0.97
C LYS A 44 -14.64 -4.36 1.18
N ILE A 45 -13.48 -4.71 1.72
CA ILE A 45 -13.01 -6.10 1.81
C ILE A 45 -12.91 -6.64 3.24
N GLY A 46 -12.99 -5.77 4.25
CA GLY A 46 -12.75 -6.10 5.65
C GLY A 46 -11.31 -5.84 6.11
N SER A 47 -11.16 -5.65 7.41
CA SER A 47 -9.88 -5.43 8.09
C SER A 47 -9.04 -6.70 8.17
N GLY A 48 -7.73 -6.54 8.33
CA GLY A 48 -6.80 -7.66 8.54
C GLY A 48 -6.54 -8.54 7.31
N LYS A 49 -7.20 -8.29 6.17
CA LYS A 49 -7.00 -9.08 4.95
C LYS A 49 -5.65 -8.80 4.27
N MET A 50 -5.07 -9.84 3.69
CA MET A 50 -3.95 -9.70 2.75
C MET A 50 -4.51 -9.47 1.34
N ILE A 51 -3.88 -8.56 0.60
CA ILE A 51 -4.30 -8.23 -0.76
C ILE A 51 -3.12 -8.18 -1.71
N THR A 52 -3.37 -8.51 -2.97
CA THR A 52 -2.49 -8.17 -4.08
C THR A 52 -3.30 -7.47 -5.17
N GLY A 53 -2.66 -6.58 -5.92
CA GLY A 53 -3.33 -5.86 -6.99
C GLY A 53 -2.49 -4.69 -7.50
N LYS A 54 -3.09 -3.86 -8.35
CA LYS A 54 -2.44 -2.69 -8.95
C LYS A 54 -2.97 -1.42 -8.31
N VAL A 55 -2.07 -0.52 -7.93
CA VAL A 55 -2.43 0.83 -7.49
C VAL A 55 -1.99 1.82 -8.56
N VAL A 56 -2.92 2.66 -9.00
CA VAL A 56 -2.69 3.74 -9.97
C VAL A 56 -2.83 5.06 -9.24
N ILE A 57 -1.83 5.92 -9.38
CA ILE A 57 -1.82 7.27 -8.82
C ILE A 57 -1.75 8.25 -9.99
N GLU A 58 -2.77 9.08 -10.11
CA GLU A 58 -2.86 10.14 -11.11
C GLU A 58 -2.22 11.41 -10.54
N LEU A 59 -1.34 12.01 -11.34
CA LEU A 59 -0.61 13.23 -11.00
C LEU A 59 -1.00 14.36 -11.95
N GLU A 60 -1.18 15.56 -11.42
CA GLU A 60 -1.28 16.82 -12.18
C GLU A 60 -0.09 17.69 -11.75
N ASP A 61 0.82 18.05 -12.66
CA ASP A 61 2.04 18.80 -12.33
C ASP A 61 2.84 18.23 -11.13
N ALA A 62 3.00 16.91 -11.10
CA ALA A 62 3.60 16.14 -10.00
C ALA A 62 2.82 16.14 -8.67
N LYS A 63 1.69 16.84 -8.58
CA LYS A 63 0.78 16.78 -7.43
C LYS A 63 -0.10 15.53 -7.53
N PRO A 64 -0.15 14.69 -6.49
CA PRO A 64 -1.04 13.52 -6.47
C PRO A 64 -2.49 13.96 -6.28
N VAL A 65 -3.33 13.73 -7.29
CA VAL A 65 -4.74 14.16 -7.28
C VAL A 65 -5.71 13.02 -7.05
N ARG A 66 -5.39 11.80 -7.49
CA ARG A 66 -6.27 10.64 -7.38
C ARG A 66 -5.49 9.36 -7.23
N ALA A 67 -6.03 8.42 -6.46
CA ALA A 67 -5.51 7.06 -6.35
C ALA A 67 -6.64 6.05 -6.53
N LYS A 68 -6.35 4.97 -7.25
CA LYS A 68 -7.28 3.87 -7.55
C LYS A 68 -6.58 2.54 -7.31
N ALA A 69 -7.32 1.56 -6.82
CA ALA A 69 -6.88 0.17 -6.79
C ALA A 69 -7.65 -0.62 -7.84
N LEU A 70 -6.92 -1.40 -8.64
CA LEU A 70 -7.42 -2.22 -9.73
C LEU A 70 -6.97 -3.66 -9.51
N GLU A 71 -7.75 -4.61 -10.03
CA GLU A 71 -7.41 -6.05 -10.02
C GLU A 71 -7.08 -6.59 -8.61
N LEU A 72 -7.82 -6.11 -7.59
CA LEU A 72 -7.61 -6.55 -6.21
C LEU A 72 -7.99 -8.02 -6.05
N LYS A 73 -7.01 -8.83 -5.61
CA LYS A 73 -7.18 -10.19 -5.11
C LYS A 73 -7.06 -10.17 -3.59
N VAL A 74 -7.99 -10.83 -2.90
CA VAL A 74 -8.00 -10.96 -1.45
C VAL A 74 -7.51 -12.36 -1.09
N TRP A 75 -6.60 -12.44 -0.13
CA TRP A 75 -6.02 -13.68 0.36
C TRP A 75 -6.44 -13.88 1.81
N ASP A 76 -6.99 -15.05 2.08
CA ASP A 76 -7.32 -15.51 3.42
C ASP A 76 -6.19 -16.37 3.98
N ALA A 77 -6.01 -16.31 5.30
CA ALA A 77 -5.07 -17.17 5.98
C ALA A 77 -5.58 -18.62 5.90
N VAL A 78 -4.77 -19.51 5.32
CA VAL A 78 -5.08 -20.94 5.22
C VAL A 78 -4.68 -21.67 6.50
N SER A 79 -3.61 -21.22 7.16
CA SER A 79 -3.10 -21.79 8.40
C SER A 79 -2.26 -20.75 9.14
N GLU A 80 -2.17 -20.89 10.45
CA GLU A 80 -1.32 -20.09 11.33
C GLU A 80 -0.24 -21.01 11.93
N VAL A 81 1.02 -20.56 11.91
CA VAL A 81 2.15 -21.27 12.52
C VAL A 81 2.64 -20.41 13.67
N THR A 82 2.60 -20.96 14.88
CA THR A 82 3.05 -20.31 16.12
C THR A 82 4.42 -20.78 16.58
N GLU A 83 4.99 -21.76 15.88
CA GLU A 83 6.30 -22.36 16.16
C GLU A 83 7.44 -21.42 15.76
N GLU A 84 8.55 -21.45 16.49
CA GLU A 84 9.73 -20.68 16.16
C GLU A 84 10.42 -21.26 14.91
N ILE A 85 10.61 -20.43 13.88
CA ILE A 85 11.33 -20.79 12.65
C ILE A 85 12.66 -20.04 12.66
N THR A 86 13.77 -20.76 12.80
CA THR A 86 15.13 -20.22 12.78
C THR A 86 15.85 -20.54 11.46
N ALA A 87 16.71 -19.63 11.03
CA ALA A 87 17.63 -19.83 9.91
C ALA A 87 18.96 -19.16 10.24
N GLU A 88 20.07 -19.88 10.04
CA GLU A 88 21.42 -19.36 10.21
C GLU A 88 22.02 -19.06 8.83
N ALA A 89 22.69 -17.91 8.71
CA ALA A 89 23.43 -17.55 7.51
C ALA A 89 24.85 -18.10 7.61
N GLU A 90 25.31 -18.83 6.59
CA GLU A 90 26.73 -19.12 6.38
C GLU A 90 27.51 -17.86 5.92
#